data_AF-A0A7S1CG06-F1
#
_entry.id   AF-A0A7S1CG06-F1
#
_cell.length_a   1.000
_cell.length_b   1.000
_cell.length_c   1.000
_cell.angle_alpha   90.00
_cell.angle_beta   90.00
_cell.angle_gamma   90.00
#
_symmetry.space_group_name_H-M   'P 1'
#
loop_
_entity.id
_entity.type
_entity.pdbx_description
1 polymer ?
#
loop_
_entity_poly.entity_id
_entity_poly.type
_entity_poly.pdbx_seq_one_letter_code
_entity_poly.pdbx_strand_id
1 'polypeptide(L)'
;RETVTYVQTRDAAGFQQLHEELEARIADRVEVARTFFLSLPPSRYGDTAALIHTHALSVSGHTRLVLEKPFGTSLADAQALAAGLRDLFSPEQVLLVDHYLTKASVQAIGMLRVFNPMASDFGRHLSDGRIQRVEVVMQEALGCEDRALTYAEMGVLRDTFQNHMSEMLAFALGPLLGTDDAEEPAKIELEANTTAAARRGLRKLYG
;
A
#
# COMPACT_ATOMS: atom_id res chain seq x y z
N ARG A 1 -32.34 -1.89 7.85
CA ARG A 1 -31.79 -0.52 7.67
C ARG A 1 -30.88 -0.59 6.46
N GLU A 2 -31.14 0.18 5.40
CA GLU A 2 -30.21 0.26 4.27
C GLU A 2 -28.89 0.86 4.77
N THR A 3 -27.81 0.10 4.61
CA THR A 3 -26.46 0.48 5.06
C THR A 3 -25.63 1.14 3.96
N VAL A 4 -26.18 1.23 2.75
CA VAL A 4 -25.49 1.72 1.56
C VAL A 4 -26.22 2.93 1.02
N THR A 5 -25.49 3.98 0.67
CA THR A 5 -26.03 5.20 0.08
C THR A 5 -25.03 5.75 -0.91
N TYR A 6 -25.55 6.43 -1.93
CA TYR A 6 -24.77 6.97 -3.01
C TYR A 6 -24.84 8.49 -3.00
N VAL A 7 -23.66 9.13 -3.03
CA VAL A 7 -23.50 10.57 -3.20
C VAL A 7 -22.49 10.77 -4.32
N GLN A 8 -22.79 11.67 -5.25
CA GLN A 8 -21.92 11.95 -6.38
C GLN A 8 -20.86 13.00 -6.00
N THR A 9 -19.59 12.59 -5.87
CA THR A 9 -18.48 13.45 -5.40
C THR A 9 -17.53 13.88 -6.54
N ARG A 10 -18.03 14.69 -7.48
CA ARG A 10 -17.22 15.19 -8.61
C ARG A 10 -16.43 16.46 -8.30
N ASP A 11 -16.87 17.23 -7.31
CA ASP A 11 -16.38 18.56 -6.97
C ASP A 11 -16.61 18.87 -5.48
N ALA A 12 -16.25 20.08 -5.06
CA ALA A 12 -16.42 20.56 -3.69
C ALA A 12 -17.87 20.44 -3.18
N ALA A 13 -18.87 20.75 -4.02
CA ALA A 13 -20.27 20.69 -3.63
C ALA A 13 -20.69 19.24 -3.34
N GLY A 14 -20.23 18.28 -4.16
CA GLY A 14 -20.46 16.86 -3.91
C GLY A 14 -19.84 16.36 -2.60
N PHE A 15 -18.62 16.81 -2.25
CA PHE A 15 -17.99 16.44 -0.98
C PHE A 15 -18.65 17.11 0.23
N GLN A 16 -19.15 18.33 0.09
CA GLN A 16 -19.96 18.99 1.12
C GLN A 16 -21.27 18.24 1.36
N GLN A 17 -21.97 17.85 0.28
CA GLN A 17 -23.17 17.02 0.39
C GLN A 17 -22.87 15.69 1.08
N LEU A 18 -21.74 15.05 0.74
CA LEU A 18 -21.31 13.82 1.42
C LEU A 18 -21.09 14.06 2.92
N HIS A 19 -20.46 15.17 3.30
CA HIS A 19 -20.26 15.52 4.70
C HIS A 19 -21.58 15.67 5.45
N GLU A 20 -22.54 16.39 4.89
CA GLU A 20 -23.87 16.59 5.49
C GLU A 20 -24.62 15.27 5.68
N GLU A 21 -24.60 14.41 4.65
CA GLU A 21 -25.23 13.08 4.72
C GLU A 21 -24.56 12.18 5.77
N LEU A 22 -23.24 12.24 5.90
CA LEU A 22 -22.51 11.50 6.93
C LEU A 22 -22.86 12.01 8.33
N GLU A 23 -22.88 13.32 8.56
CA GLU A 23 -23.24 13.93 9.84
C GLU A 23 -24.68 13.60 10.25
N ALA A 24 -25.63 13.68 9.32
CA ALA A 24 -27.03 13.34 9.57
C ALA A 24 -27.22 11.89 10.05
N ARG A 25 -26.36 10.96 9.58
CA ARG A 25 -26.42 9.53 9.95
C ARG A 25 -25.80 9.20 11.30
N ILE A 26 -24.95 10.09 11.80
CA ILE A 26 -24.18 9.86 13.02
C ILE A 26 -24.55 10.82 14.14
N ALA A 27 -25.61 11.61 13.97
CA ALA A 27 -26.05 12.64 14.92
C ALA A 27 -26.27 12.09 16.35
N ASP A 28 -26.52 10.79 16.51
CA ASP A 28 -26.67 10.11 17.80
C ASP A 28 -25.38 9.43 18.32
N ARG A 29 -24.24 9.64 17.65
CA ARG A 29 -22.94 8.99 17.95
C ARG A 29 -21.90 10.01 18.36
N VAL A 30 -21.08 9.65 19.35
CA VAL A 30 -20.14 10.58 20.00
C VAL A 30 -18.77 10.63 19.31
N GLU A 31 -18.36 9.55 18.64
CA GLU A 31 -17.09 9.49 17.92
C GLU A 31 -17.25 8.58 16.69
N VAL A 32 -17.13 9.14 15.49
CA VAL A 32 -17.21 8.36 14.26
C VAL A 32 -15.99 8.61 13.39
N ALA A 33 -15.17 7.57 13.28
CA ALA A 33 -14.10 7.55 12.30
C ALA A 33 -14.67 7.46 10.87
N ARG A 34 -14.08 8.21 9.95
CA ARG A 34 -14.39 8.15 8.52
C ARG A 34 -13.21 7.52 7.78
N THR A 35 -13.47 6.45 7.05
CA THR A 35 -12.47 5.80 6.20
C THR A 35 -12.89 5.94 4.74
N PHE A 36 -12.08 6.64 3.96
CA PHE A 36 -12.31 6.84 2.53
C PHE A 36 -11.46 5.84 1.74
N PHE A 37 -12.10 4.90 1.06
CA PHE A 37 -11.44 4.02 0.09
C PHE A 37 -11.40 4.70 -1.28
N LEU A 38 -10.21 5.05 -1.75
CA LEU A 38 -9.99 5.75 -3.01
C LEU A 38 -9.83 4.74 -4.15
N SER A 39 -10.93 4.09 -4.53
CA SER A 39 -11.00 3.21 -5.70
C SER A 39 -11.10 4.02 -7.01
N LEU A 40 -10.13 4.92 -7.19
CA LEU A 40 -10.04 5.87 -8.30
C LEU A 40 -8.72 5.67 -9.06
N PRO A 41 -8.61 6.17 -10.31
CA PRO A 41 -7.32 6.24 -10.99
C PRO A 41 -6.29 7.03 -10.17
N PRO A 42 -5.01 6.63 -10.14
CA PRO A 42 -3.96 7.26 -9.32
C PRO A 42 -3.81 8.77 -9.51
N SER A 43 -4.05 9.25 -10.74
CA SER A 43 -3.99 10.66 -11.09
C SER A 43 -5.02 11.52 -10.35
N ARG A 44 -6.02 10.90 -9.69
CA ARG A 44 -7.07 11.59 -8.92
C ARG A 44 -6.78 11.62 -7.42
N TYR A 45 -5.76 10.92 -6.92
CA TYR A 45 -5.53 10.79 -5.48
C TYR A 45 -5.26 12.13 -4.80
N GLY A 46 -4.36 12.96 -5.34
CA GLY A 46 -4.05 14.28 -4.79
C GLY A 46 -5.28 15.18 -4.71
N ASP A 47 -5.96 15.39 -5.83
CA ASP A 47 -7.17 16.24 -5.91
C ASP A 47 -8.28 15.73 -4.97
N THR A 48 -8.49 14.42 -4.92
CA THR A 48 -9.52 13.82 -4.07
C THR A 48 -9.18 13.95 -2.60
N ALA A 49 -7.92 13.72 -2.22
CA ALA A 49 -7.44 13.90 -0.86
C ALA A 49 -7.61 15.35 -0.40
N ALA A 50 -7.31 16.32 -1.26
CA ALA A 50 -7.51 17.74 -0.98
C ALA A 50 -9.00 18.06 -0.74
N LEU A 51 -9.90 17.58 -1.61
CA LEU A 51 -11.35 17.77 -1.45
C LEU A 51 -11.88 17.13 -0.16
N ILE A 52 -11.42 15.92 0.18
CA ILE A 52 -11.78 15.26 1.44
C ILE A 52 -11.29 16.09 2.63
N HIS A 53 -10.03 16.53 2.60
CA HIS A 53 -9.43 17.32 3.66
C HIS A 53 -10.18 18.64 3.89
N THR A 54 -10.62 19.31 2.82
CA THR A 54 -11.33 20.59 2.95
C THR A 54 -12.80 20.42 3.32
N HIS A 55 -13.48 19.39 2.83
CA HIS A 55 -14.96 19.35 2.88
C HIS A 55 -15.54 18.15 3.62
N ALA A 56 -14.80 17.06 3.81
CA ALA A 56 -15.36 15.78 4.27
C ALA A 56 -14.62 15.15 5.46
N LEU A 57 -13.75 15.87 6.15
CA LEU A 57 -13.18 15.42 7.42
C LEU A 57 -14.28 15.13 8.45
N SER A 58 -14.02 14.14 9.30
CA SER A 58 -14.84 13.87 10.48
C SER A 58 -14.72 15.02 11.48
N VAL A 59 -15.86 15.43 12.06
CA VAL A 59 -15.92 16.52 13.04
C VAL A 59 -15.52 16.03 14.44
N SER A 60 -15.91 14.80 14.79
CA SER A 60 -15.75 14.24 16.15
C SER A 60 -14.82 13.04 16.24
N GLY A 61 -14.30 12.53 15.11
CA GLY A 61 -13.43 11.37 15.06
C GLY A 61 -12.30 11.49 14.05
N HIS A 62 -11.62 10.37 13.80
CA HIS A 62 -10.46 10.33 12.91
C HIS A 62 -10.87 10.15 11.44
N THR A 63 -10.15 10.79 10.53
CA THR A 63 -10.31 10.55 9.08
C THR A 63 -9.12 9.77 8.56
N ARG A 64 -9.37 8.70 7.81
CA ARG A 64 -8.36 7.86 7.15
C ARG A 64 -8.60 7.81 5.66
N LEU A 65 -7.53 7.84 4.88
CA LEU A 65 -7.53 7.56 3.45
C LEU A 65 -6.95 6.17 3.22
N VAL A 66 -7.57 5.40 2.34
CA VAL A 66 -7.07 4.12 1.88
C VAL A 66 -6.82 4.23 0.38
N LEU A 67 -5.55 4.14 -0.03
CA LEU A 67 -5.14 4.24 -1.42
C LEU A 67 -4.68 2.86 -1.88
N GLU A 68 -5.04 2.52 -3.12
CA GLU A 68 -4.56 1.31 -3.78
C GLU A 68 -3.41 1.65 -4.73
N LYS A 69 -2.55 0.68 -4.99
CA LYS A 69 -1.51 0.83 -6.01
C LYS A 69 -2.12 1.04 -7.42
N PRO A 70 -1.41 1.71 -8.34
CA PRO A 70 -0.05 2.23 -8.21
C PRO A 70 0.01 3.64 -7.59
N PHE A 71 1.05 3.90 -6.79
CA PHE A 71 1.27 5.17 -6.08
C PHE A 71 2.10 6.18 -6.91
N GLY A 72 1.81 6.28 -8.21
CA GLY A 72 2.62 7.02 -9.18
C GLY A 72 3.27 6.11 -10.23
N THR A 73 3.81 6.70 -11.30
CA THR A 73 4.42 5.94 -12.41
C THR A 73 5.94 6.04 -12.47
N SER A 74 6.50 6.97 -11.69
CA SER A 74 7.92 7.24 -11.52
C SER A 74 8.24 7.56 -10.05
N LEU A 75 9.53 7.55 -9.69
CA LEU A 75 9.97 8.01 -8.37
C LEU A 75 9.54 9.45 -8.09
N ALA A 76 9.65 10.33 -9.09
CA ALA A 76 9.26 11.73 -8.95
C ALA A 76 7.74 11.87 -8.69
N ASP A 77 6.91 11.10 -9.41
CA ASP A 77 5.46 11.11 -9.20
C ASP A 77 5.09 10.60 -7.81
N ALA A 78 5.74 9.52 -7.36
CA ALA A 78 5.50 8.94 -6.05
C ALA A 78 5.90 9.89 -4.92
N GLN A 79 7.05 10.57 -5.06
CA GLN A 79 7.49 11.59 -4.12
C GLN A 79 6.55 12.80 -4.10
N ALA A 80 6.06 13.24 -5.26
CA ALA A 80 5.10 14.34 -5.36
C ALA A 80 3.75 13.97 -4.70
N LEU A 81 3.25 12.76 -4.96
CA LEU A 81 2.04 12.26 -4.30
C LEU A 81 2.23 12.17 -2.79
N ALA A 82 3.33 11.58 -2.32
CA ALA A 82 3.62 11.44 -0.90
C ALA A 82 3.74 12.79 -0.20
N ALA A 83 4.42 13.77 -0.82
CA ALA A 83 4.52 15.13 -0.29
C ALA A 83 3.15 15.79 -0.19
N GLY A 84 2.35 15.75 -1.27
CA GLY A 84 1.00 16.34 -1.27
C GLY A 84 0.05 15.69 -0.26
N LEU A 85 0.17 14.39 -0.02
CA LEU A 85 -0.61 13.71 1.03
C LEU A 85 -0.14 14.10 2.44
N ARG A 86 1.17 14.23 2.67
CA ARG A 86 1.74 14.63 3.97
C ARG A 86 1.38 16.06 4.38
N ASP A 87 1.15 16.94 3.41
CA ASP A 87 0.70 18.31 3.67
C ASP A 87 -0.76 18.37 4.15
N LEU A 88 -1.53 17.30 3.92
CA LEU A 88 -2.97 17.23 4.21
C LEU A 88 -3.29 16.25 5.35
N PHE A 89 -2.55 15.15 5.48
CA PHE A 89 -2.85 14.07 6.41
C PHE A 89 -1.58 13.62 7.13
N SER A 90 -1.72 13.21 8.40
CA SER A 90 -0.63 12.55 9.11
C SER A 90 -0.36 11.15 8.52
N PRO A 91 0.85 10.60 8.67
CA PRO A 91 1.18 9.27 8.15
C PRO A 91 0.20 8.18 8.60
N GLU A 92 -0.27 8.23 9.84
CA GLU A 92 -1.19 7.24 10.42
C GLU A 92 -2.60 7.31 9.84
N GLN A 93 -2.92 8.41 9.14
CA GLN A 93 -4.20 8.60 8.45
C GLN A 93 -4.17 8.06 7.03
N VAL A 94 -2.99 7.83 6.43
CA VAL A 94 -2.85 7.40 5.04
C VAL A 94 -2.44 5.93 5.01
N LEU A 95 -3.38 5.08 4.61
CA LEU A 95 -3.17 3.64 4.47
C LEU A 95 -2.91 3.31 3.00
N LEU A 96 -1.65 3.01 2.68
CA LEU A 96 -1.26 2.50 1.37
C LEU A 96 -1.47 0.99 1.36
N VAL A 97 -2.31 0.50 0.45
CA VAL A 97 -2.68 -0.91 0.41
C VAL A 97 -1.89 -1.66 -0.65
N ASP A 98 -1.31 -2.75 -0.19
CA ASP A 98 -0.92 -3.88 -1.01
C ASP A 98 -1.60 -5.14 -0.46
N HIS A 99 -2.41 -5.77 -1.30
CA HIS A 99 -3.23 -6.90 -0.88
C HIS A 99 -2.40 -8.17 -0.58
N TYR A 100 -1.13 -8.28 -1.01
CA TYR A 100 -0.33 -9.47 -0.76
C TYR A 100 -0.01 -9.66 0.72
N LEU A 101 0.24 -8.57 1.45
CA LEU A 101 0.52 -8.66 2.87
C LEU A 101 -0.67 -9.24 3.65
N THR A 102 -1.90 -9.08 3.16
CA THR A 102 -3.09 -9.63 3.84
C THR A 102 -3.33 -11.13 3.57
N LYS A 103 -2.58 -11.75 2.64
CA LYS A 103 -2.76 -13.17 2.31
C LYS A 103 -2.36 -14.03 3.51
N ALA A 104 -3.19 -15.03 3.82
CA ALA A 104 -2.96 -15.92 4.96
C ALA A 104 -1.59 -16.61 4.93
N SER A 105 -1.11 -17.00 3.74
CA SER A 105 0.22 -17.60 3.56
C SER A 105 1.37 -16.62 3.84
N VAL A 106 1.18 -15.33 3.52
CA VAL A 106 2.18 -14.28 3.81
C VAL A 106 2.18 -13.98 5.30
N GLN A 107 1.02 -13.82 5.92
CA GLN A 107 0.89 -13.64 7.38
C GLN A 107 1.48 -14.81 8.18
N ALA A 108 1.40 -16.04 7.65
CA ALA A 108 2.01 -17.22 8.26
C ALA A 108 3.54 -17.11 8.39
N ILE A 109 4.22 -16.34 7.52
CA ILE A 109 5.66 -16.07 7.65
C ILE A 109 5.94 -15.32 8.95
N GLY A 110 5.17 -14.28 9.26
CA GLY A 110 5.31 -13.52 10.51
C GLY A 110 5.09 -14.41 11.73
N MET A 111 4.04 -15.23 11.72
CA MET A 111 3.76 -16.18 12.80
C MET A 111 4.88 -17.20 12.98
N LEU A 112 5.42 -17.75 11.89
CA LEU A 112 6.54 -18.68 11.94
C LEU A 112 7.76 -18.04 12.60
N ARG A 113 8.07 -16.79 12.28
CA ARG A 113 9.19 -16.06 12.89
C ARG A 113 8.99 -15.79 14.39
N VAL A 114 7.76 -15.48 14.81
CA VAL A 114 7.43 -15.23 16.23
C VAL A 114 7.53 -16.50 17.09
N PHE A 115 7.02 -17.64 16.61
CA PHE A 115 7.00 -18.88 17.41
C PHE A 115 8.28 -19.70 17.34
N ASN A 116 9.21 -19.37 16.45
CA ASN A 116 10.44 -20.15 16.26
C ASN A 116 11.68 -19.24 16.41
N PRO A 117 12.38 -19.27 17.56
CA PRO A 117 13.58 -18.47 17.79
C PRO A 117 14.70 -18.69 16.77
N MET A 118 14.77 -19.88 16.14
CA MET A 118 15.72 -20.16 15.07
C MET A 118 15.35 -19.50 13.73
N ALA A 119 14.11 -19.04 13.58
CA ALA A 119 13.58 -18.39 12.40
C ALA A 119 13.16 -16.94 12.67
N SER A 120 13.48 -16.38 13.84
CA SER A 120 13.03 -15.05 14.25
C SER A 120 13.55 -13.93 13.34
N ASP A 121 14.76 -14.11 12.81
CA ASP A 121 15.48 -13.08 12.06
C ASP A 121 16.16 -13.64 10.79
N PHE A 122 15.37 -13.80 9.73
CA PHE A 122 15.88 -14.25 8.43
C PHE A 122 16.88 -13.27 7.81
N GLY A 123 16.72 -11.97 8.02
CA GLY A 123 17.63 -10.95 7.52
C GLY A 123 19.04 -11.09 8.11
N ARG A 124 19.12 -11.25 9.44
CA ARG A 124 20.40 -11.52 10.12
C ARG A 124 21.00 -12.85 9.71
N HIS A 125 20.19 -13.91 9.61
CA HIS A 125 20.67 -15.23 9.19
C HIS A 125 21.18 -15.25 7.74
N LEU A 126 20.60 -14.44 6.86
CA LEU A 126 21.13 -14.24 5.52
C LEU A 126 22.47 -13.49 5.56
N SER A 127 22.56 -12.45 6.40
CA SER A 127 23.74 -11.58 6.49
C SER A 127 24.96 -12.26 7.10
N ASP A 128 24.75 -13.16 8.07
CA ASP A 128 25.82 -13.91 8.73
C ASP A 128 26.11 -15.29 8.10
N GLY A 129 25.47 -15.59 6.97
CA GLY A 129 25.75 -16.77 6.13
C GLY A 129 25.06 -18.06 6.59
N ARG A 130 24.18 -18.02 7.60
CA ARG A 130 23.35 -19.18 7.98
C ARG A 130 22.29 -19.51 6.94
N ILE A 131 21.80 -18.52 6.21
CA ILE A 131 20.95 -18.67 5.03
C ILE A 131 21.80 -18.31 3.81
N GLN A 132 21.86 -19.21 2.83
CA GLN A 132 22.61 -18.98 1.59
C GLN A 132 21.82 -18.16 0.56
N ARG A 133 20.50 -18.35 0.51
CA ARG A 133 19.63 -17.73 -0.49
C ARG A 133 18.20 -17.61 0.02
N VAL A 134 17.56 -16.50 -0.34
CA VAL A 134 16.13 -16.30 -0.24
C VAL A 134 15.60 -16.07 -1.64
N GLU A 135 14.52 -16.75 -2.00
CA GLU A 135 13.90 -16.68 -3.32
C GLU A 135 12.41 -16.40 -3.16
N VAL A 136 11.95 -15.32 -3.80
CA VAL A 136 10.53 -14.97 -3.89
C VAL A 136 10.10 -15.24 -5.31
N VAL A 137 9.19 -16.19 -5.48
CA VAL A 137 8.68 -16.60 -6.80
C VAL A 137 7.21 -16.25 -6.89
N MET A 138 6.86 -15.51 -7.93
CA MET A 138 5.48 -15.28 -8.34
C MET A 138 5.28 -15.84 -9.74
N GLN A 139 4.30 -16.72 -9.88
CA GLN A 139 3.92 -17.33 -11.15
C GLN A 139 2.43 -17.13 -11.36
N GLU A 140 2.07 -16.78 -12.58
CA GLU A 140 0.69 -16.66 -13.02
C GLU A 140 0.51 -17.58 -14.22
N ALA A 141 -0.58 -18.33 -14.23
CA ALA A 141 -0.94 -19.19 -15.36
C ALA A 141 -1.64 -18.39 -16.47
N LEU A 142 -2.20 -17.23 -16.13
CA LEU A 142 -2.95 -16.36 -17.03
C LEU A 142 -2.01 -15.40 -17.77
N GLY A 143 -2.41 -14.98 -18.97
CA GLY A 143 -1.70 -13.98 -19.75
C GLY A 143 -2.10 -12.56 -19.32
N CYS A 144 -1.93 -11.60 -20.23
CA CYS A 144 -2.37 -10.23 -19.98
C CYS A 144 -3.90 -10.04 -20.08
N GLU A 145 -4.63 -11.03 -20.61
CA GLU A 145 -6.10 -11.02 -20.78
C GLU A 145 -6.61 -9.65 -21.30
N ASP A 146 -7.68 -9.12 -20.70
CA ASP A 146 -8.30 -7.82 -21.04
C ASP A 146 -7.44 -6.60 -20.63
N ARG A 147 -6.32 -6.81 -19.93
CA ARG A 147 -5.43 -5.75 -19.45
C ARG A 147 -4.21 -5.52 -20.36
N ALA A 148 -4.19 -6.11 -21.56
CA ALA A 148 -3.03 -6.07 -22.45
C ALA A 148 -2.48 -4.65 -22.70
N LEU A 149 -3.35 -3.65 -22.95
CA LEU A 149 -2.93 -2.27 -23.18
C LEU A 149 -2.31 -1.64 -21.93
N THR A 150 -3.00 -1.74 -20.79
CA THR A 150 -2.51 -1.21 -19.51
C THR A 150 -1.22 -1.89 -19.06
N TYR A 151 -1.11 -3.20 -19.30
CA TYR A 151 0.08 -3.99 -18.98
C TYR A 151 1.26 -3.67 -19.90
N ALA A 152 1.01 -3.30 -21.16
CA ALA A 152 2.06 -2.86 -22.08
C ALA A 152 2.77 -1.59 -21.58
N GLU A 153 2.02 -0.68 -20.94
CA GLU A 153 2.57 0.56 -20.35
C GLU A 153 3.26 0.30 -19.00
N MET A 154 2.64 -0.49 -18.12
CA MET A 154 3.18 -0.74 -16.77
C MET A 154 4.34 -1.75 -16.77
N GLY A 155 4.13 -2.89 -17.41
CA GLY A 155 4.99 -4.08 -17.40
C GLY A 155 5.06 -4.78 -16.04
N VAL A 156 5.60 -6.00 -16.04
CA VAL A 156 5.76 -6.85 -14.84
C VAL A 156 6.50 -6.16 -13.68
N LEU A 157 7.45 -5.26 -14.00
CA LEU A 157 8.25 -4.61 -12.97
C LEU A 157 7.41 -3.69 -12.07
N ARG A 158 6.49 -2.92 -12.64
CA ARG A 158 5.59 -2.04 -11.87
C ARG A 158 4.35 -2.78 -11.39
N ASP A 159 3.88 -3.76 -12.15
CA ASP A 159 2.64 -4.47 -11.81
C ASP A 159 2.81 -5.33 -10.55
N THR A 160 3.95 -6.03 -10.40
CA THR A 160 4.14 -7.01 -9.33
C THR A 160 5.49 -6.91 -8.59
N PHE A 161 6.60 -6.60 -9.26
CA PHE A 161 7.91 -6.58 -8.59
C PHE A 161 8.07 -5.44 -7.60
N GLN A 162 7.75 -4.21 -8.03
CA GLN A 162 7.97 -3.00 -7.22
C GLN A 162 7.12 -2.95 -5.95
N ASN A 163 5.99 -3.65 -5.93
CA ASN A 163 5.05 -3.71 -4.81
C ASN A 163 5.06 -5.09 -4.14
N HIS A 164 4.27 -6.05 -4.62
CA HIS A 164 4.07 -7.36 -4.01
C HIS A 164 5.36 -8.09 -3.65
N MET A 165 6.30 -8.20 -4.61
CA MET A 165 7.51 -8.97 -4.37
C MET A 165 8.50 -8.25 -3.46
N SER A 166 8.64 -6.93 -3.60
CA SER A 166 9.52 -6.12 -2.74
C SER A 166 8.99 -6.09 -1.31
N GLU A 167 7.67 -5.94 -1.13
CA GLU A 167 7.02 -5.95 0.19
C GLU A 167 7.06 -7.32 0.83
N MET A 168 6.82 -8.41 0.09
CA MET A 168 7.00 -9.76 0.63
C MET A 168 8.44 -10.01 1.08
N LEU A 169 9.42 -9.55 0.30
CA LEU A 169 10.83 -9.66 0.65
C LEU A 169 11.15 -8.84 1.90
N ALA A 170 10.68 -7.59 1.96
CA ALA A 170 10.85 -6.71 3.12
C ALA A 170 10.17 -7.30 4.37
N PHE A 171 8.96 -7.84 4.24
CA PHE A 171 8.22 -8.49 5.33
C PHE A 171 8.94 -9.75 5.85
N ALA A 172 9.57 -10.52 4.95
CA ALA A 172 10.30 -11.72 5.33
C ALA A 172 11.65 -11.39 6.00
N LEU A 173 12.39 -10.41 5.47
CA LEU A 173 13.77 -10.11 5.89
C LEU A 173 13.89 -8.99 6.91
N GLY A 174 12.87 -8.16 7.02
CA GLY A 174 12.81 -7.02 7.93
C GLY A 174 12.69 -7.40 9.40
N PRO A 175 12.84 -6.42 10.31
CA PRO A 175 12.58 -6.63 11.73
C PRO A 175 11.15 -7.16 11.96
N LEU A 176 10.96 -7.84 13.09
CA LEU A 176 9.62 -8.26 13.51
C LEU A 176 8.78 -7.03 13.83
N LEU A 177 7.52 -7.02 13.39
CA LEU A 177 6.59 -5.94 13.72
C LEU A 177 6.44 -5.81 15.24
N GLY A 178 6.60 -4.60 15.77
CA GLY A 178 6.44 -4.29 17.20
C GLY A 178 7.71 -4.36 18.04
N THR A 179 8.90 -4.53 17.45
CA THR A 179 10.18 -4.28 18.13
C THR A 179 10.55 -2.79 18.05
N ASP A 180 11.36 -2.26 18.97
CA ASP A 180 11.82 -0.86 18.95
C ASP A 180 12.55 -0.47 17.64
N ASP A 181 13.09 -1.46 16.91
CA ASP A 181 13.72 -1.32 15.59
C ASP A 181 12.71 -1.37 14.41
N ALA A 182 11.42 -1.53 14.69
CA ALA A 182 10.36 -1.51 13.68
C ALA A 182 10.03 -0.06 13.29
N GLU A 183 10.99 0.63 12.66
CA GLU A 183 10.57 1.65 11.71
C GLU A 183 9.69 0.98 10.64
N GLU A 184 8.69 1.69 10.12
CA GLU A 184 7.72 1.16 9.15
C GLU A 184 8.41 0.23 8.15
N PRO A 185 7.82 -0.92 7.78
CA PRO A 185 8.45 -1.91 6.88
C PRO A 185 8.89 -1.34 5.52
N ALA A 186 8.47 -0.11 5.17
CA ALA A 186 8.93 0.65 4.01
C ALA A 186 10.37 1.22 4.15
N LYS A 187 10.92 1.32 5.36
CA LYS A 187 12.23 1.94 5.65
C LYS A 187 13.39 0.95 5.78
N ILE A 188 13.12 -0.35 5.69
CA ILE A 188 14.19 -1.36 5.64
C ILE A 188 15.05 -1.04 4.41
N GLU A 189 16.33 -0.76 4.64
CA GLU A 189 17.40 -0.56 3.66
C GLU A 189 17.51 -1.73 2.66
N LEU A 190 16.53 -1.85 1.75
CA LEU A 190 16.64 -2.65 0.53
C LEU A 190 17.42 -1.89 -0.55
N GLU A 191 17.75 -0.62 -0.31
CA GLU A 191 18.52 0.26 -1.20
C GLU A 191 20.02 -0.10 -1.23
N ALA A 192 20.59 -0.66 -0.17
CA ALA A 192 22.04 -0.88 -0.09
C ALA A 192 22.55 -2.05 -0.96
N ASN A 193 21.70 -3.03 -1.32
CA ASN A 193 22.10 -4.20 -2.12
C ASN A 193 21.42 -4.33 -3.49
N THR A 194 20.51 -3.42 -3.85
CA THR A 194 19.82 -3.44 -5.17
C THR A 194 20.69 -2.96 -6.32
N THR A 195 21.72 -2.14 -6.05
CA THR A 195 22.69 -1.67 -7.07
C THR A 195 23.46 -2.81 -7.75
N ALA A 196 23.70 -3.93 -7.04
CA ALA A 196 24.29 -5.14 -7.63
C ALA A 196 23.27 -5.97 -8.44
N ALA A 197 22.00 -5.97 -8.04
CA ALA A 197 20.92 -6.71 -8.71
C ALA A 197 20.52 -6.10 -10.06
N ALA A 198 20.60 -4.78 -10.22
CA ALA A 198 20.30 -4.09 -11.47
C ALA A 198 21.17 -4.57 -12.66
N ARG A 199 22.37 -5.11 -12.41
CA ARG A 199 23.25 -5.68 -13.43
C ARG A 199 22.93 -7.14 -13.81
N ARG A 200 21.97 -7.80 -13.14
CA ARG A 200 21.64 -9.23 -13.30
C ARG A 200 20.17 -9.51 -13.67
N GLY A 201 19.44 -8.52 -14.16
CA GLY A 201 18.05 -8.69 -14.58
C GLY A 201 17.92 -9.41 -15.93
N LEU A 202 17.13 -10.48 -15.97
CA LEU A 202 16.70 -11.13 -17.22
C LEU A 202 15.23 -10.77 -17.46
N ARG A 203 14.93 -10.19 -18.62
CA ARG A 203 13.55 -9.92 -19.07
C ARG A 203 13.22 -10.83 -20.25
N LYS A 204 12.09 -11.52 -20.17
CA LYS A 204 11.58 -12.37 -21.24
C LYS A 204 10.10 -12.04 -21.48
N LEU A 205 9.70 -11.98 -22.73
CA LEU A 205 8.29 -11.96 -23.14
C LEU A 205 7.86 -13.40 -23.41
N TYR A 206 6.67 -13.79 -22.95
CA TYR A 206 6.08 -15.05 -23.39
C TYR A 206 5.74 -14.93 -24.89
N GLY A 207 5.92 -16.03 -25.62
CA GLY A 207 5.67 -16.12 -27.07
C GLY A 207 4.41 -16.90 -27.37
#